data_AF-E3NR76-F1
#
_entry.id   AF-E3NR76-F1
#
_cell.length_a   1.000
_cell.length_b   1.000
_cell.length_c   1.000
_cell.angle_alpha   90.00
_cell.angle_beta   90.00
_cell.angle_gamma   90.00
#
_symmetry.space_group_name_H-M   'P 1'
#
loop_
_entity.id
_entity.type
_entity.pdbx_description
1 polymer ?
#
loop_
_entity_poly.entity_id
_entity_poly.type
_entity_poly.pdbx_seq_one_letter_code
_entity_poly.pdbx_strand_id
1 'polypeptide(L)' 'MIHPIVKRFERCVACGDSIADQYQQNGWKFVRDVMNSPKRLEEVTGLDELQDSVDAIDIDFDDDESVVSN' A
#
# COMPACT_ATOMS: atom_id res chain seq x y z
N MET A 1 24.44 -12.68 -10.30
CA MET A 1 23.53 -12.08 -9.31
C MET A 1 22.16 -12.00 -9.96
N ILE A 2 21.24 -12.89 -9.58
CA ILE A 2 19.86 -12.86 -10.07
C ILE A 2 19.11 -11.94 -9.11
N HIS A 3 18.67 -10.77 -9.58
CA HIS A 3 17.77 -9.93 -8.80
C HIS A 3 16.36 -10.48 -8.97
N PRO A 4 15.60 -10.68 -7.88
CA PRO A 4 14.20 -11.04 -8.00
C PRO A 4 13.48 -9.92 -8.76
N ILE A 5 12.89 -10.26 -9.90
CA ILE A 5 12.06 -9.33 -10.68
C ILE A 5 10.66 -9.44 -10.10
N VAL A 6 10.16 -8.36 -9.52
CA VAL A 6 8.80 -8.27 -8.99
C VAL A 6 7.93 -7.47 -9.95
N LYS A 7 6.67 -7.89 -10.10
CA LYS A 7 5.68 -7.09 -10.84
C LYS A 7 5.51 -5.76 -10.13
N ARG A 8 5.46 -4.67 -10.90
CA ARG A 8 5.14 -3.33 -10.36
C ARG A 8 3.81 -3.38 -9.62
N PHE A 9 3.80 -2.85 -8.40
CA PHE A 9 2.59 -2.70 -7.61
C PHE A 9 1.81 -1.47 -8.06
N GLU A 10 0.51 -1.62 -8.33
CA GLU A 10 -0.34 -0.56 -8.87
C GLU A 10 -0.48 0.61 -7.90
N ARG A 11 -0.61 0.32 -6.60
CA ARG A 11 -0.79 1.29 -5.51
C ARG A 11 0.55 1.77 -4.91
N CYS A 12 1.65 1.68 -5.67
CA CYS A 12 2.98 2.08 -5.20
C CYS A 12 3.09 3.59 -4.98
N VAL A 13 3.51 4.01 -3.78
CA VAL A 13 3.68 5.42 -3.36
C VAL A 13 4.82 6.17 -4.05
N ALA A 14 5.63 5.49 -4.88
CA ALA A 14 6.77 6.09 -5.56
C ALA A 14 6.64 6.06 -7.08
N CYS A 15 6.32 4.90 -7.66
CA CYS A 15 6.29 4.71 -9.11
C CYS A 15 4.89 4.49 -9.68
N GLY A 16 3.83 4.59 -8.87
CA GLY A 16 2.43 4.51 -9.30
C GLY A 16 2.04 5.59 -10.31
N ASP A 17 1.07 5.31 -11.18
CA ASP A 17 0.64 6.26 -12.21
C ASP A 17 -0.06 7.46 -11.56
N SER A 18 -0.82 7.24 -10.48
CA SER A 18 -1.44 8.32 -9.70
C SER A 18 -0.40 9.28 -9.08
N ILE A 19 0.75 8.76 -8.66
CA ILE A 19 1.85 9.58 -8.13
C ILE A 19 2.51 10.39 -9.26
N ALA A 20 2.76 9.75 -10.40
CA ALA A 20 3.31 10.42 -11.57
C ALA A 20 2.39 11.56 -12.04
N ASP A 21 1.09 11.30 -12.11
CA ASP A 21 0.07 12.27 -12.49
C ASP A 21 -0.02 13.44 -11.48
N GLN A 22 -0.03 13.15 -10.18
CA GLN A 22 -0.04 14.18 -9.14
C GLN A 22 1.21 15.06 -9.19
N TYR A 23 2.39 14.46 -9.41
CA TYR A 23 3.62 15.21 -9.57
C TYR A 23 3.63 16.03 -10.86
N GLN A 24 3.14 15.49 -11.97
CA GLN A 24 3.08 16.22 -13.24
C GLN A 24 2.13 17.42 -13.18
N GLN A 25 1.01 17.29 -12.45
CA GLN A 25 0.02 18.37 -12.31
C GLN A 25 0.43 19.44 -11.28
N ASN A 26 1.05 19.05 -10.17
CA ASN A 26 1.28 19.93 -9.01
C ASN A 26 2.76 20.22 -8.73
N GLY A 27 3.67 19.48 -9.35
CA GLY A 27 5.12 19.65 -9.25
C GLY A 27 5.65 19.70 -7.82
N TRP A 28 6.46 20.71 -7.54
CA TRP A 28 7.09 20.91 -6.23
C TRP A 28 6.10 21.03 -5.08
N LYS A 29 4.90 21.61 -5.33
CA LYS A 29 3.89 21.74 -4.27
C LYS A 29 3.49 20.37 -3.74
N PHE A 30 3.28 19.41 -4.62
CA PHE A 30 2.97 18.03 -4.23
C PHE A 30 4.11 17.41 -3.42
N VAL A 31 5.37 17.54 -3.87
CA VAL A 31 6.54 17.03 -3.12
C VAL A 31 6.61 17.60 -1.72
N ARG A 32 6.49 18.91 -1.57
CA ARG A 32 6.49 19.56 -0.26
C ARG A 32 5.34 19.05 0.60
N ASP A 33 4.15 18.91 0.04
CA ASP A 33 2.98 18.49 0.81
C ASP A 33 3.12 17.03 1.29
N VAL A 34 3.61 16.10 0.46
CA VAL A 34 3.84 14.69 0.86
C VAL A 34 5.00 14.52 1.82
N MET A 35 6.02 15.38 1.75
CA MET A 35 7.13 15.40 2.72
C MET A 35 6.69 15.87 4.10
N ASN A 36 5.67 16.75 4.17
CA ASN A 36 5.10 17.19 5.45
C ASN A 36 3.96 16.27 5.94
N SER A 37 3.32 15.53 5.04
CA SER A 37 2.27 14.56 5.37
C SER A 37 2.42 13.29 4.52
N PRO A 38 3.16 12.28 5.03
CA PRO A 38 3.35 11.01 4.32
C PRO A 38 2.04 10.28 4.02
N LYS A 39 1.02 10.46 4.88
CA LYS A 39 -0.32 9.87 4.70
C LYS A 39 -0.96 10.24 3.35
N ARG A 40 -0.63 11.42 2.81
CA ARG A 40 -1.15 11.86 1.52
C ARG A 40 -0.69 10.98 0.35
N LEU A 41 0.43 10.26 0.48
CA LEU A 41 0.84 9.28 -0.51
C LEU A 41 -0.12 8.08 -0.55
N GLU A 42 -0.57 7.64 0.63
CA GLU A 42 -1.52 6.53 0.77
C GLU A 42 -2.87 6.91 0.19
N GLU A 43 -3.37 8.12 0.48
CA GLU A 43 -4.62 8.65 -0.08
C GLU A 43 -4.56 8.77 -1.62
N VAL A 44 -3.44 9.23 -2.18
CA VAL A 44 -3.27 9.39 -3.62
C VAL A 44 -3.14 8.05 -4.33
N THR A 45 -2.51 7.06 -3.70
CA THR A 45 -2.47 5.73 -4.27
C THR A 45 -3.73 4.93 -3.95
N GLY A 46 -4.55 5.35 -2.98
CA GLY A 46 -5.65 4.59 -2.39
C GLY A 46 -5.17 3.31 -1.69
N LEU A 47 -4.00 3.40 -1.06
CA LEU A 47 -3.46 2.35 -0.20
C LEU A 47 -4.20 2.31 1.14
N ASP A 48 -4.73 3.45 1.58
CA ASP A 48 -5.64 3.57 2.73
C ASP A 48 -6.92 2.76 2.52
N GLU A 49 -7.56 2.88 1.35
CA GLU A 49 -8.74 2.08 0.99
C GLU A 49 -8.44 0.57 1.01
N LEU A 50 -7.25 0.19 0.54
CA LEU A 50 -6.83 -1.21 0.53
C LEU A 50 -6.63 -1.73 1.96
N GLN A 51 -5.98 -0.94 2.82
CA GLN A 51 -5.78 -1.25 4.23
C GLN A 51 -7.14 -1.41 4.94
N ASP A 52 -8.04 -0.45 4.77
CA ASP A 52 -9.39 -0.48 5.35
C ASP A 52 -10.18 -1.70 4.86
N SER A 53 -10.03 -2.07 3.59
CA SER A 53 -10.70 -3.25 3.03
C SER A 53 -10.22 -4.56 3.64
N VAL A 54 -8.95 -4.63 4.05
CA VAL A 54 -8.38 -5.80 4.72
C VAL A 54 -8.82 -5.83 6.17
N ASP A 55 -8.77 -4.69 6.85
CA ASP A 55 -9.17 -4.58 8.27
C ASP A 55 -10.67 -4.85 8.47
N ALA A 56 -11.50 -4.62 7.44
CA ALA A 56 -12.92 -4.97 7.44
C ALA A 56 -13.18 -6.49 7.27
N ILE A 57 -12.18 -7.27 6.86
CA ILE A 57 -12.30 -8.73 6.78
C ILE A 57 -12.02 -9.29 8.16
N ASP A 58 -13.08 -9.62 8.89
CA ASP A 58 -13.00 -10.36 10.14
C ASP A 58 -12.67 -11.82 9.82
N ILE A 59 -11.38 -12.18 9.89
CA ILE A 59 -10.93 -13.56 9.75
C ILE A 59 -10.84 -14.17 11.15
N ASP A 60 -11.86 -14.93 11.53
CA ASP A 60 -11.79 -15.84 12.67
C ASP A 60 -10.78 -16.95 12.34
N PHE A 61 -9.55 -16.81 12.82
CA PHE A 61 -8.58 -17.89 12.83
C PHE A 61 -8.99 -18.86 13.95
N ASP A 62 -9.92 -19.78 13.65
CA ASP A 62 -10.22 -20.92 14.52
C ASP A 62 -8.99 -21.86 14.55
N ASP A 63 -8.07 -21.59 15.47
CA ASP A 63 -6.92 -22.45 15.82
C ASP A 63 -7.40 -23.71 16.58
N ASP A 64 -8.28 -24.51 15.98
CA ASP A 64 -8.75 -25.79 16.54
C ASP A 64 -7.96 -26.98 15.95
N GLU A 65 -6.63 -26.86 15.84
CA GLU A 65 -5.76 -28.01 15.61
C GLU A 65 -5.35 -28.63 16.97
N SER A 66 -6.27 -29.41 17.55
CA SER A 66 -5.96 -30.31 18.65
C SER A 66 -5.00 -31.41 18.17
N VAL A 67 -3.70 -31.13 18.23
CA VAL A 67 -2.66 -32.15 18.11
C VAL A 67 -2.68 -33.08 19.33
N VAL A 68 -3.63 -34.02 19.35
CA VAL A 68 -3.53 -35.21 20.20
C VAL A 68 -2.35 -36.04 19.72
N SER A 69 -1.19 -35.85 20.34
CA SER A 69 -0.06 -36.78 20.20
C SER A 69 -0.12 -37.79 21.35
N ASN A 70 -0.33 -39.04 20.96
CA ASN A 70 -0.19 -40.27 21.77
C ASN A 70 1.21 -40.44 22.35
#